data_AF-A0A2G6DU16-F1
#
_entry.id   AF-A0A2G6DU16-F1
#
_cell.length_a   1.000
_cell.length_b   1.000
_cell.length_c   1.000
_cell.angle_alpha   90.00
_cell.angle_beta   90.00
_cell.angle_gamma   90.00
#
_symmetry.space_group_name_H-M   'P 1'
#
loop_
_entity.id
_entity.type
_entity.pdbx_description
1 polymer ?
#
loop_
_entity_poly.entity_id
_entity_poly.type
_entity_poly.pdbx_seq_one_letter_code
_entity_poly.pdbx_strand_id
1 'polypeptide(L)'
;EAMHAMRLLARTEGIIPAIESAHALAGALAEGRRLGPEGIVLVNLSGRGDKDMDTAAAYFGLAEPGGPDAVRQKARQEAGS
;
A
#
# COMPACT_ATOMS: atom_id res chain seq x y z
N GLU A 1 -6.89 7.23 2.39
CA GLU A 1 -5.84 7.53 3.40
C GLU A 1 -4.77 6.44 3.47
N ALA A 2 -5.13 5.16 3.63
CA ALA A 2 -4.17 4.05 3.68
C ALA A 2 -3.19 4.02 2.50
N MET A 3 -3.67 4.14 1.25
CA MET A 3 -2.79 4.14 0.07
C MET A 3 -1.79 5.31 0.09
N HIS A 4 -2.19 6.48 0.61
CA HIS A 4 -1.24 7.59 0.77
C HIS A 4 -0.15 7.26 1.80
N ALA A 5 -0.53 6.67 2.93
CA ALA A 5 0.40 6.24 3.97
C ALA A 5 1.36 5.15 3.47
N MET A 6 0.85 4.18 2.70
CA MET A 6 1.68 3.18 2.01
C MET A 6 2.73 3.85 1.11
N ARG A 7 2.30 4.75 0.21
CA ARG A 7 3.22 5.46 -0.70
C ARG A 7 4.25 6.27 0.06
N LEU A 8 3.85 6.91 1.17
CA LEU A 8 4.74 7.69 1.99
C LEU A 8 5.84 6.80 2.58
N LEU A 9 5.48 5.71 3.26
CA LEU A 9 6.43 4.79 3.86
C LEU A 9 7.38 4.17 2.83
N ALA A 10 6.85 3.78 1.67
CA ALA A 10 7.66 3.22 0.60
C ALA A 10 8.68 4.23 0.05
N ARG A 11 8.30 5.50 -0.06
CA ARG A 11 9.20 6.55 -0.58
C ARG A 11 10.21 7.07 0.43
N THR A 12 9.89 7.06 1.71
CA THR A 12 10.78 7.62 2.75
C THR A 12 11.68 6.54 3.36
N GLU A 13 11.12 5.35 3.64
CA GLU A 13 11.83 4.28 4.37
C GLU A 13 12.16 3.06 3.50
N GLY A 14 11.67 3.00 2.25
CA GLY A 14 11.87 1.84 1.38
C GLY A 14 11.11 0.59 1.82
N ILE A 15 10.11 0.74 2.69
CA ILE A 15 9.28 -0.36 3.19
C ILE A 15 7.93 -0.33 2.49
N ILE A 16 7.55 -1.45 1.87
CA ILE A 16 6.22 -1.63 1.27
C ILE A 16 5.34 -2.39 2.28
N PRO A 17 4.45 -1.71 3.02
CA PRO A 17 3.61 -2.34 4.03
C PRO A 17 2.44 -3.08 3.38
N ALA A 18 1.85 -4.05 4.09
CA ALA A 18 0.53 -4.55 3.72
C ALA A 18 -0.51 -3.41 3.73
N ILE A 19 -1.55 -3.49 2.90
CA ILE A 19 -2.62 -2.47 2.88
C ILE A 19 -3.28 -2.33 4.26
N GLU A 20 -3.47 -3.43 4.99
CA GLU A 20 -4.01 -3.40 6.36
C GLU A 20 -3.08 -2.66 7.32
N SER A 21 -1.76 -2.86 7.22
CA SER A 21 -0.78 -2.10 8.02
C SER A 21 -0.77 -0.61 7.65
N ALA A 22 -1.00 -0.28 6.38
CA ALA A 22 -1.07 1.11 5.92
C ALA A 22 -2.29 1.87 6.50
N HIS A 23 -3.38 1.17 6.87
CA HIS A 23 -4.49 1.78 7.59
C HIS A 23 -4.06 2.25 8.99
N ALA A 24 -3.32 1.42 9.72
CA ALA A 24 -2.78 1.80 11.03
C ALA A 24 -1.79 2.98 10.90
N LEU A 25 -0.97 2.99 9.85
CA LEU A 25 -0.03 4.07 9.60
C LEU A 25 -0.75 5.40 9.29
N ALA A 26 -1.85 5.38 8.53
CA ALA A 26 -2.63 6.58 8.27
C ALA A 26 -3.15 7.23 9.57
N GLY A 27 -3.67 6.40 10.49
CA GLY A 27 -4.07 6.85 11.82
C GLY A 27 -2.89 7.38 12.64
N ALA A 28 -1.75 6.68 12.61
CA ALA A 28 -0.54 7.09 13.33
C ALA A 28 0.01 8.45 12.84
N LEU A 29 -0.09 8.75 11.53
CA LEU A 29 0.32 10.05 11.00
C LEU A 29 -0.59 11.19 11.50
N ALA A 30 -1.89 10.94 11.62
CA ALA A 30 -2.82 11.90 12.20
C ALA A 30 -2.55 12.09 13.70
N GLU A 31 -2.31 11.00 14.42
CA GLU A 31 -2.05 11.02 15.85
C GLU A 31 -0.71 11.69 16.19
N GLY A 32 0.35 11.42 15.42
CA GLY A 32 1.64 12.09 15.57
C GLY A 32 1.54 13.60 15.40
N ARG A 33 0.75 14.08 14.43
CA ARG A 33 0.47 15.53 14.28
C ARG A 33 -0.26 16.11 15.49
N ARG A 34 -1.16 15.34 16.10
CA ARG A 34 -1.92 15.74 17.30
C ARG A 34 -1.05 15.81 18.55
N LEU A 35 -0.15 14.85 18.72
CA LEU A 35 0.77 14.77 19.86
C LEU A 35 1.89 15.81 19.80
N GLY A 36 2.26 16.26 18.59
CA GLY A 36 3.31 17.27 18.39
C GLY A 36 4.70 16.65 18.22
N PRO A 37 5.75 17.49 18.11
CA PRO A 37 7.08 17.06 17.67
C PRO A 37 7.77 16.02 18.58
N GLU A 38 7.47 16.04 19.88
CA GLU A 38 8.02 15.09 20.87
C GLU A 38 7.12 13.86 21.09
N GLY A 39 6.02 13.76 20.34
CA GLY A 39 5.07 12.66 20.46
C GLY A 39 5.65 11.34 19.95
N ILE A 40 5.54 10.28 20.75
CA ILE A 40 5.97 8.93 20.37
C ILE A 40 4.74 8.09 20.05
N VAL A 41 4.70 7.52 18.84
CA VAL A 41 3.66 6.58 18.41
C VAL A 41 4.31 5.25 18.05
N LEU A 42 3.90 4.17 18.73
CA LEU A 42 4.28 2.81 18.36
C LEU A 42 3.23 2.22 17.42
N VAL A 43 3.67 1.76 16.26
CA VAL A 43 2.79 1.16 15.24
C VAL A 43 3.24 -0.26 14.96
N ASN A 44 2.29 -1.20 14.96
CA ASN A 44 2.57 -2.56 14.50
C ASN A 44 2.49 -2.63 12.98
N LEU A 45 3.62 -2.94 12.33
CA LEU A 45 3.68 -3.22 10.89
C LEU A 45 3.44 -4.72 10.66
N SER A 46 2.18 -5.12 10.73
CA SER A 46 1.77 -6.54 10.79
C SER A 46 2.17 -7.39 9.58
N GLY A 47 2.46 -6.78 8.43
CA GLY A 47 2.84 -7.52 7.23
C GLY A 47 3.48 -6.66 6.15
N ARG A 48 4.00 -7.35 5.14
CA ARG A 48 4.60 -6.79 3.92
C ARG A 48 3.59 -6.76 2.78
N GLY A 49 3.75 -5.80 1.87
CA GLY A 49 2.80 -5.56 0.77
C GLY A 49 3.02 -6.37 -0.50
N ASP A 50 3.81 -7.46 -0.47
CA ASP A 50 4.09 -8.28 -1.67
C ASP A 50 2.80 -8.71 -2.40
N LYS A 51 1.76 -9.09 -1.65
CA LYS A 51 0.46 -9.54 -2.19
C LYS A 51 -0.42 -8.39 -2.66
N ASP A 52 -0.08 -7.16 -2.28
CA ASP A 52 -0.86 -5.96 -2.54
C ASP A 52 -0.32 -5.16 -3.74
N MET A 53 0.77 -5.61 -4.35
CA MET A 53 1.46 -4.88 -5.41
C MET A 53 0.59 -4.62 -6.63
N ASP A 54 -0.24 -5.58 -7.06
CA ASP A 54 -1.16 -5.41 -8.19
C ASP A 54 -2.19 -4.31 -7.89
N THR A 55 -2.76 -4.35 -6.68
CA THR A 55 -3.72 -3.36 -6.19
C THR A 55 -3.07 -1.98 -6.10
N ALA A 56 -1.86 -1.88 -5.56
CA ALA A 56 -1.12 -0.65 -5.44
C ALA A 56 -0.74 -0.09 -6.83
N ALA A 57 -0.28 -0.93 -7.75
CA ALA A 57 0.08 -0.53 -9.10
C ALA A 57 -1.14 0.01 -9.86
N ALA A 58 -2.28 -0.66 -9.78
CA ALA A 58 -3.52 -0.17 -10.37
C ALA A 58 -3.95 1.17 -9.74
N TYR A 59 -3.91 1.27 -8.41
CA TYR A 59 -4.31 2.48 -7.67
C TYR A 59 -3.45 3.69 -8.01
N PHE A 60 -2.13 3.52 -8.15
CA PHE A 60 -1.20 4.59 -8.48
C PHE A 60 -1.01 4.82 -9.98
N GLY A 61 -1.71 4.08 -10.84
CA GLY A 61 -1.55 4.18 -12.30
C GLY A 61 -0.17 3.72 -12.79
N LEU A 62 0.45 2.79 -12.07
CA LEU A 62 1.74 2.17 -12.42
C LEU A 62 1.57 0.85 -13.18
N ALA A 63 0.34 0.36 -13.30
CA ALA A 63 0.04 -0.80 -14.14
C ALA A 63 0.09 -0.37 -15.62
N GLU A 64 1.10 -0.85 -16.35
CA GLU A 64 1.19 -0.66 -17.80
C GLU A 64 -0.04 -1.25 -18.50
N PRO A 65 -0.70 -0.52 -19.42
CA PRO A 65 -1.71 -1.11 -20.29
C PRO A 65 -1.08 -2.22 -21.14
N GLY A 66 -1.37 -3.48 -20.80
CA GLY A 66 -0.83 -4.66 -21.49
C GLY A 66 0.44 -5.27 -20.87
N GLY A 67 0.82 -4.86 -19.66
CA GLY A 67 1.89 -5.53 -18.90
C GLY A 67 1.57 -7.00 -18.57
N PRO A 68 2.58 -7.81 -18.20
CA PRO A 68 2.43 -9.25 -17.96
C PRO A 68 1.32 -9.60 -16.93
N ASP A 69 1.04 -8.69 -15.99
CA ASP A 69 -0.02 -8.86 -14.99
C ASP A 69 -1.42 -8.61 -15.58
N ALA A 70 -1.56 -7.65 -16.50
CA ALA A 70 -2.80 -7.43 -17.25
C ALA A 70 -3.12 -8.64 -18.15
N VAL A 71 -2.09 -9.26 -18.76
CA VAL A 71 -2.23 -10.50 -19.54
C VAL A 71 -2.70 -11.66 -18.66
N ARG A 72 -2.15 -11.79 -17.44
CA ARG A 72 -2.56 -12.82 -16.46
C ARG A 72 -3.98 -12.63 -15.95
N GLN A 73 -4.42 -11.38 -15.72
CA GLN A 73 -5.79 -11.08 -15.32
C GLN A 73 -6.79 -11.38 -16.42
N LYS A 74 -6.48 -11.02 -17.68
CA LYS A 74 -7.33 -11.34 -18.83
C LYS A 74 -7.47 -12.86 -19.02
N ALA A 75 -6.35 -13.59 -18.92
CA ALA A 75 -6.35 -15.05 -19.01
C ALA A 75 -7.17 -15.74 -17.90
N ARG A 76 -7.17 -15.17 -16.67
CA ARG A 76 -8.01 -15.69 -15.57
C ARG A 76 -9.50 -15.39 -15.75
N GLN A 77 -9.86 -14.27 -16.37
CA GLN A 77 -11.25 -13.95 -16.69
C GLN A 77 -11.80 -14.83 -17.81
N GLU A 78 -10.98 -15.17 -18.81
CA GLU A 78 -11.36 -16.03 -19.94
C GLU A 78 -11.45 -17.52 -19.54
N ALA A 79 -10.66 -17.98 -18.56
CA ALA A 79 -10.68 -19.37 -18.09
C ALA A 79 -11.81 -19.70 -17.09
N GLY A 80 -12.64 -18.71 -16.71
CA GLY A 80 -13.75 -18.87 -15.77
C GLY A 80 -15.14 -18.78 -16.40
N SER A 81 -15.23 -18.74 -17.74
CA SER A 81 -16.49 -18.76 -18.52
C SER A 81 -16.67 -20.07 -19.29
#